data_AF-A0A8C2F926-F1
#
_entry.id   AF-A0A8C2F926-F1
#
_cell.length_a   1.000
_cell.length_b   1.000
_cell.length_c   1.000
_cell.angle_alpha   90.00
_cell.angle_beta   90.00
_cell.angle_gamma   90.00
#
_symmetry.space_group_name_H-M   'P 1'
#
loop_
_entity.id
_entity.type
_entity.pdbx_description
1 polymer ?
#
loop_
_entity_poly.entity_id
_entity_poly.type
_entity_poly.pdbx_seq_one_letter_code
_entity_poly.pdbx_strand_id
1 'polypeptide(L)'
;MDLTRRECSMHGHNSLLKDFIHHHEAKLKKLLDDARIAQDAFDDVVKFFGESPKTMPPSVFFPVFVRFIKSYRQADEENEQKKRQEQLMMEKLLEQEAMMEEHENQQV
;
A
#
# COMPACT_ATOMS: atom_id res chain seq x y z
N MET A 1 -1.06 31.53 -10.90
CA MET A 1 -2.36 32.25 -11.00
C MET A 1 -2.25 33.34 -12.05
N ASP A 2 -1.71 33.03 -13.22
CA ASP A 2 -1.08 34.08 -14.03
C ASP A 2 -2.11 34.91 -14.79
N LEU A 3 -3.19 34.27 -15.23
CA LEU A 3 -4.37 34.94 -15.76
C LEU A 3 -5.01 35.87 -14.71
N THR A 4 -5.24 35.37 -13.49
CA THR A 4 -5.81 36.17 -12.39
C THR A 4 -4.94 37.38 -12.04
N ARG A 5 -3.61 37.21 -12.04
CA ARG A 5 -2.65 38.30 -11.80
C ARG A 5 -2.65 39.32 -12.93
N ARG A 6 -2.72 38.85 -14.19
CA ARG A 6 -2.84 39.71 -15.37
C ARG A 6 -4.10 40.57 -15.29
N GLU A 7 -5.26 39.97 -15.05
CA GLU A 7 -6.54 40.69 -14.94
C GLU A 7 -6.57 41.68 -13.79
N CYS A 8 -6.02 41.31 -12.63
CA CYS A 8 -5.88 42.21 -11.48
C CYS A 8 -4.97 43.43 -11.76
N SER A 9 -3.94 43.24 -12.60
CA SER A 9 -3.00 44.31 -12.97
C SER A 9 -3.60 45.26 -14.01
N MET A 10 -4.41 44.73 -14.94
CA MET A 10 -5.13 45.53 -15.94
C MET A 10 -6.27 46.36 -15.31
N HIS A 11 -6.89 45.84 -14.24
CA HIS A 11 -8.00 46.47 -13.53
C HIS A 11 -7.59 46.77 -12.07
N GLY A 12 -6.60 47.64 -11.88
CA GLY A 12 -5.91 47.91 -10.60
C GLY A 12 -6.78 48.32 -9.39
N HIS A 13 -8.09 48.53 -9.59
CA HIS A 13 -9.07 48.83 -8.54
C HIS A 13 -9.86 47.60 -8.03
N ASN A 14 -9.68 46.41 -8.60
CA ASN A 14 -10.43 45.22 -8.19
C ASN A 14 -9.88 44.62 -6.88
N SER A 15 -10.42 45.08 -5.74
CA SER A 15 -10.03 44.61 -4.40
C SER A 15 -10.29 43.12 -4.18
N LEU A 16 -11.39 42.58 -4.73
CA LEU A 16 -11.72 41.16 -4.62
C LEU A 16 -10.64 40.27 -5.24
N LEU A 17 -10.11 40.64 -6.41
CA LEU A 17 -9.03 39.91 -7.05
C LEU A 17 -7.72 40.01 -6.27
N LYS A 18 -7.41 41.18 -5.68
CA LYS A 18 -6.21 41.35 -4.84
C LYS A 18 -6.28 40.46 -3.60
N ASP A 19 -7.41 40.47 -2.91
CA ASP A 19 -7.63 39.64 -1.72
C ASP A 19 -7.56 38.16 -2.07
N PHE A 20 -8.19 37.74 -3.17
CA PHE A 20 -8.11 36.36 -3.64
C PHE A 20 -6.67 35.93 -3.92
N ILE A 21 -5.91 36.73 -4.67
CA ILE A 21 -4.50 36.43 -4.98
C ILE A 21 -3.70 36.32 -3.67
N HIS A 22 -3.87 37.28 -2.76
CA HIS A 22 -3.16 37.29 -1.47
C HIS A 22 -3.42 36.01 -0.66
N HIS A 23 -4.67 35.56 -0.57
CA HIS A 23 -5.05 34.39 0.24
C HIS A 23 -4.66 33.05 -0.39
N HIS A 24 -4.54 32.99 -1.72
CA HIS A 24 -4.42 31.71 -2.44
C HIS A 24 -3.09 31.51 -3.16
N GLU A 25 -2.27 32.55 -3.36
CA GLU A 25 -0.97 32.44 -4.03
C GLU A 25 -0.03 31.46 -3.32
N ALA A 26 0.13 31.60 -2.00
CA ALA A 26 0.99 30.70 -1.22
C ALA A 26 0.47 29.26 -1.22
N LYS A 27 -0.86 29.08 -1.16
CA LYS A 27 -1.51 27.75 -1.21
C LYS A 27 -1.29 27.09 -2.57
N LEU A 28 -1.44 27.85 -3.66
CA LEU A 28 -1.17 27.33 -5.00
C LEU A 28 0.31 26.98 -5.17
N LYS A 29 1.22 27.83 -4.70
CA LYS A 29 2.66 27.55 -4.75
C LYS A 29 2.99 26.23 -4.04
N LYS A 30 2.51 26.08 -2.80
CA LYS A 30 2.69 24.83 -2.05
C LYS A 30 2.12 23.61 -2.80
N LEU A 31 0.92 23.73 -3.36
CA LEU A 31 0.30 22.63 -4.12
C LEU A 31 1.15 22.22 -5.33
N LEU A 32 1.73 23.19 -6.06
CA LEU A 32 2.60 22.91 -7.20
C LEU A 32 3.92 22.27 -6.76
N ASP A 33 4.50 22.74 -5.65
CA ASP A 33 5.72 22.15 -5.07
C ASP A 33 5.46 20.71 -4.61
N ASP A 34 4.37 20.46 -3.88
CA ASP A 34 3.96 19.13 -3.42
C ASP A 34 3.68 18.19 -4.62
N ALA A 35 3.02 18.69 -5.68
CA ALA A 35 2.75 17.91 -6.89
C ALA A 35 4.05 17.51 -7.61
N ARG A 36 5.04 18.42 -7.66
CA ARG A 36 6.35 18.12 -8.24
C ARG A 36 7.09 17.05 -7.43
N ILE A 37 7.14 17.20 -6.11
CA ILE A 37 7.79 16.23 -5.22
C ILE A 37 7.12 14.85 -5.35
N ALA A 38 5.79 14.82 -5.39
CA ALA A 38 5.04 13.57 -5.55
C ALA A 38 5.34 12.90 -6.90
N GLN A 39 5.46 13.67 -7.98
CA GLN A 39 5.82 13.15 -9.30
C GLN A 39 7.24 12.60 -9.31
N ASP A 40 8.21 13.35 -8.77
CA ASP A 40 9.61 12.92 -8.70
C ASP A 40 9.76 11.63 -7.87
N ALA A 41 9.09 11.57 -6.71
CA ALA A 41 9.09 10.38 -5.85
C ALA A 41 8.46 9.15 -6.53
N PHE A 42 7.37 9.34 -7.29
CA PHE A 42 6.75 8.26 -8.05
C PHE A 42 7.68 7.77 -9.18
N ASP A 43 8.29 8.69 -9.92
CA ASP A 43 9.22 8.36 -10.99
C ASP A 43 10.43 7.56 -10.47
N ASP A 44 10.96 7.95 -9.31
CA ASP A 44 12.10 7.27 -8.69
C ASP A 44 11.76 5.85 -8.24
N VAL A 45 10.59 5.63 -7.61
CA VAL A 45 10.21 4.28 -7.19
C VAL A 45 9.93 3.36 -8.38
N VAL A 46 9.29 3.87 -9.44
CA VAL A 46 9.01 3.07 -10.63
C VAL A 46 10.32 2.65 -11.31
N LYS A 47 11.28 3.58 -11.46
CA LYS A 47 12.62 3.28 -11.99
C LYS A 47 13.39 2.33 -11.10
N PHE A 48 13.27 2.46 -9.77
CA PHE A 48 13.93 1.58 -8.81
C PHE A 48 13.50 0.12 -8.99
N PHE A 49 12.23 -0.14 -9.31
CA PHE A 49 11.73 -1.47 -9.64
C PHE A 49 11.99 -1.90 -11.10
N GLY A 50 12.77 -1.12 -11.87
CA GLY A 50 13.15 -1.44 -13.25
C GLY A 50 12.10 -1.11 -14.31
N GLU A 51 11.05 -0.39 -13.93
CA GLU A 51 9.92 -0.04 -14.78
C GLU A 51 10.05 1.39 -15.34
N SER A 52 9.24 1.71 -16.34
CA SER A 52 9.18 3.05 -16.94
C SER A 52 7.98 3.85 -16.41
N PRO A 53 8.17 5.03 -15.78
CA PRO A 53 7.07 5.88 -15.34
C PRO A 53 6.14 6.33 -16.47
N LYS A 54 6.62 6.30 -17.73
CA LYS A 54 5.82 6.65 -18.92
C LYS A 54 4.79 5.58 -19.29
N THR A 55 5.03 4.33 -18.93
CA THR A 55 4.18 3.19 -19.28
C THR A 55 3.53 2.53 -18.07
N MET A 56 3.99 2.86 -16.86
CA MET A 56 3.48 2.34 -15.59
C MET A 56 2.89 3.47 -14.75
N PRO A 57 1.65 3.91 -15.03
CA PRO A 57 0.97 4.88 -14.18
C PRO A 57 0.65 4.27 -12.79
N PRO A 58 0.36 5.10 -11.76
CA PRO A 58 0.06 4.64 -10.40
C PRO A 58 -1.01 3.54 -10.34
N SER A 59 -2.04 3.65 -11.17
CA SER A 59 -3.15 2.70 -11.28
C SER A 59 -2.75 1.32 -11.80
N VAL A 60 -1.55 1.16 -12.37
CA VAL A 60 -1.00 -0.11 -12.85
C VAL A 60 0.14 -0.59 -11.94
N PHE A 61 1.01 0.33 -11.50
CA PHE A 61 2.15 0.04 -10.63
C PHE A 61 1.75 -0.44 -9.23
N PHE A 62 0.95 0.33 -8.50
CA PHE A 62 0.63 0.00 -7.11
C PHE A 62 -0.20 -1.29 -6.92
N PRO A 63 -1.16 -1.65 -7.80
CA PRO A 63 -1.89 -2.91 -7.67
C PRO A 63 -1.02 -4.17 -7.69
N VAL A 64 0.23 -4.10 -8.18
CA VAL A 64 1.18 -5.20 -8.07
C VAL A 64 1.46 -5.50 -6.59
N PHE A 65 1.81 -4.48 -5.81
CA PHE A 65 2.07 -4.61 -4.37
C PHE A 65 0.80 -4.95 -3.59
N VAL A 66 -0.33 -4.33 -3.93
CA VAL A 66 -1.62 -4.62 -3.25
C VAL A 66 -1.98 -6.10 -3.41
N ARG A 67 -1.87 -6.65 -4.63
CA ARG A 67 -2.11 -8.08 -4.87
C ARG A 67 -1.10 -8.94 -4.13
N PHE A 68 0.19 -8.62 -4.23
CA PHE A 68 1.25 -9.36 -3.56
C PHE A 68 1.03 -9.43 -2.04
N ILE A 69 0.81 -8.30 -1.37
CA ILE A 69 0.60 -8.23 0.08
C ILE A 69 -0.64 -9.04 0.49
N LYS A 70 -1.74 -8.92 -0.27
CA LYS A 70 -2.96 -9.67 0.00
C LYS A 70 -2.72 -11.18 -0.10
N SER A 71 -2.11 -11.63 -1.19
CA SER A 71 -1.81 -13.05 -1.40
C SER A 71 -0.80 -13.58 -0.39
N TYR A 72 0.20 -12.78 -0.01
CA TYR A 72 1.17 -13.16 1.01
C TYR A 72 0.50 -13.41 2.36
N ARG A 73 -0.36 -12.48 2.81
CA ARG A 73 -1.08 -12.63 4.08
C ARG A 73 -1.99 -13.87 4.08
N GLN A 74 -2.67 -14.11 2.98
CA GLN A 74 -3.50 -15.32 2.83
C GLN A 74 -2.65 -16.59 2.91
N ALA A 75 -1.52 -16.65 2.21
CA ALA A 75 -0.63 -17.80 2.25
C ALA A 75 -0.03 -18.03 3.65
N ASP A 76 0.26 -16.97 4.39
CA ASP A 76 0.74 -17.04 5.77
C ASP A 76 -0.32 -17.66 6.70
N GLU A 77 -1.58 -17.22 6.59
CA GLU A 77 -2.71 -17.78 7.33
C GLU A 77 -2.94 -19.27 7.00
N GLU A 78 -2.89 -19.63 5.72
CA GLU A 78 -3.02 -21.01 5.24
C GLU A 78 -1.89 -21.92 5.75
N ASN A 79 -0.64 -21.43 5.74
CA ASN A 79 0.52 -22.15 6.26
C ASN A 79 0.39 -22.42 7.76
N GLU A 80 -0.01 -21.42 8.54
CA GLU A 80 -0.21 -21.56 9.98
C GLU A 80 -1.36 -22.52 10.31
N GLN A 81 -2.45 -22.49 9.53
CA GLN A 81 -3.53 -23.46 9.67
C GLN A 81 -3.08 -24.88 9.35
N LYS A 82 -2.31 -25.08 8.28
CA LYS A 82 -1.76 -26.38 7.89
C LYS A 82 -0.84 -26.94 8.98
N LYS A 83 0.06 -26.11 9.52
CA LYS A 83 0.96 -26.50 10.61
C LYS A 83 0.21 -26.94 11.86
N ARG A 84 -0.86 -26.22 12.24
CA ARG A 84 -1.72 -26.63 13.37
C ARG A 84 -2.44 -27.96 13.10
N GLN A 85 -2.96 -28.16 11.90
CA GLN A 85 -3.62 -29.41 11.53
C GLN A 85 -2.65 -30.61 11.56
N GLU A 86 -1.43 -30.43 11.06
CA GLU A 86 -0.38 -31.44 11.11
C GLU A 86 0.02 -31.78 12.56
N GLN A 87 0.15 -30.78 13.44
CA GLN A 87 0.43 -30.99 14.87
C GLN A 87 -0.67 -31.79 15.56
N LEU A 88 -1.93 -31.41 15.36
CA LEU A 88 -3.08 -32.12 15.94
C LEU A 88 -3.18 -33.57 15.43
N MET A 89 -2.89 -33.79 14.15
CA MET A 89 -2.89 -35.14 13.57
C MET A 89 -1.77 -36.00 14.16
N MET A 90 -0.58 -35.44 14.35
CA MET A 90 0.55 -36.14 14.97
C MET A 90 0.25 -36.48 16.43
N GLU A 91 -0.28 -35.54 17.21
CA GLU A 91 -0.66 -35.75 18.62
C GLU A 91 -1.68 -36.89 18.74
N LYS A 92 -2.72 -36.89 17.90
CA LYS A 92 -3.73 -37.96 17.87
C LYS A 92 -3.13 -39.33 17.52
N LEU A 93 -2.14 -39.39 16.64
CA LEU A 93 -1.48 -40.65 16.28
C LEU A 93 -0.67 -41.20 17.45
N LEU A 94 0.08 -40.34 18.15
CA LEU A 94 0.85 -40.71 19.35
C LEU A 94 -0.07 -41.17 20.49
N GLU A 95 -1.20 -40.49 20.70
CA GLU A 95 -2.21 -40.92 21.68
C GLU A 95 -2.80 -42.30 21.33
N GLN A 96 -3.09 -42.56 20.04
CA GLN A 96 -3.57 -43.86 19.59
C GLN A 96 -2.54 -44.97 19.79
N GLU A 97 -1.27 -44.70 19.49
CA GLU A 97 -0.16 -45.64 19.70
C GLU A 97 0.00 -45.98 21.19
N ALA A 98 0.03 -44.97 22.06
CA ALA A 98 0.13 -45.17 23.51
C ALA A 98 -1.05 -45.99 24.07
N MET A 99 -2.29 -45.74 23.62
CA MET A 99 -3.44 -46.54 24.06
C MET A 99 -3.37 -48.01 23.59
N MET A 100 -2.81 -48.28 22.41
CA MET A 100 -2.61 -49.66 21.95
C MET A 100 -1.54 -50.38 22.79
N GLU A 101 -0.42 -49.73 23.08
CA GLU A 101 0.64 -50.28 23.95
C GLU A 101 0.13 -50.58 25.37
N GLU A 102 -0.67 -49.68 25.96
CA GLU A 102 -1.27 -49.91 27.27
C GLU A 102 -2.23 -51.11 27.27
N HIS A 103 -3.02 -51.27 26.21
CA HIS A 103 -3.95 -52.40 26.08
C HIS A 103 -3.21 -53.72 25.87
N GLU A 104 -2.12 -53.74 25.10
CA GLU A 104 -1.26 -54.92 24.93
C GLU A 104 -0.58 -55.31 26.26
N ASN A 105 -0.04 -54.36 27.01
CA ASN A 105 0.60 -54.61 28.30
C ASN A 105 -0.39 -55.13 29.38
N GLN A 106 -1.68 -54.82 29.26
CA GLN A 106 -2.71 -55.35 30.17
C GLN A 106 -3.16 -56.78 29.83
N GLN A 107 -2.82 -57.30 28.64
CA GLN A 107 -3.19 -58.66 28.20
C GLN A 107 -2.09 -59.71 28.39
N VAL A 108 -0.89 -59.31 28.82
CA VAL A 108 0.26 -60.17 29.14
C VAL A 108 0.39 -60.37 30.64
#